data_AF-A0A1Q5SKU8-F1
#
_entry.id   AF-A0A1Q5SKU8-F1
#
_cell.length_a   1.000
_cell.length_b   1.000
_cell.length_c   1.000
_cell.angle_alpha   90.00
_cell.angle_beta   90.00
_cell.angle_gamma   90.00
#
_symmetry.space_group_name_H-M   'P 1'
#
loop_
_entity.id
_entity.type
_entity.pdbx_description
1 polymer ?
#
loop_
_entity_poly.entity_id
_entity_poly.type
_entity_poly.pdbx_seq_one_letter_code
_entity_poly.pdbx_strand_id
1 'polypeptide(L)'
;MMLTIQQAAAKILQEMKIPLSAKELAKIALEKGLVQSQAKDAVQSLSQTLERNVRMNVGNNPELQFVYLEKGRCLALPEWKYEHPEDQAEYKEKEQPAKNKVTIDLPVDLLNQIRIYQLGNELNSFNEAIVHLIKKGISASTNELLEKLKSKLNNL
;
A
#
# COMPACT_ATOMS: atom_id res chain seq x y z
N MET A 1 24.15 22.67 3.14
CA MET A 1 23.71 22.61 4.55
C MET A 1 23.24 21.20 4.80
N MET A 2 23.79 20.50 5.80
CA MET A 2 23.43 19.11 6.07
C MET A 2 22.15 19.07 6.91
N LEU A 3 21.20 18.22 6.55
CA LEU A 3 19.96 18.07 7.29
C LEU A 3 20.15 17.12 8.48
N THR A 4 19.29 17.25 9.49
CA THR A 4 19.11 16.17 10.46
C THR A 4 18.39 14.99 9.81
N ILE A 5 18.50 13.79 10.39
CA ILE A 5 17.75 12.62 9.90
C ILE A 5 16.24 12.85 9.90
N GLN A 6 15.74 13.63 10.85
CA GLN A 6 14.33 14.00 10.94
C GLN A 6 13.89 14.88 9.76
N GLN A 7 14.64 15.95 9.48
CA GLN A 7 14.37 16.85 8.36
C GLN A 7 14.52 16.14 7.00
N ALA A 8 15.53 15.29 6.87
CA ALA A 8 15.72 14.49 5.67
C ALA A 8 14.56 13.52 5.44
N ALA A 9 14.09 12.85 6.50
CA ALA A 9 12.94 11.95 6.43
C ALA A 9 11.66 12.69 6.01
N ALA A 10 11.36 13.84 6.62
CA ALA A 10 10.21 14.65 6.25
C ALA A 10 10.26 15.09 4.78
N LYS A 11 11.42 15.54 4.30
CA LYS A 11 11.63 15.91 2.90
C LYS A 11 11.41 14.73 1.95
N ILE A 12 11.95 13.55 2.28
CA ILE A 12 11.77 12.33 1.46
C ILE A 12 10.29 11.94 1.39
N LEU A 13 9.56 12.00 2.51
CA LEU A 13 8.13 11.69 2.54
C LEU A 13 7.31 12.69 1.69
N GLN A 14 7.63 13.98 1.75
CA GLN A 14 7.01 15.00 0.88
C GLN A 14 7.24 14.73 -0.61
N GLU A 15 8.46 14.33 -0.98
CA GLU A 15 8.82 14.02 -2.37
C GLU A 15 8.13 12.74 -2.87
N MET A 16 8.16 11.67 -2.07
CA MET A 16 7.71 10.35 -2.50
C MET A 16 6.21 10.10 -2.29
N LYS A 17 5.56 10.88 -1.43
CA LYS A 17 4.11 10.79 -1.14
C LYS A 17 3.64 9.38 -0.74
N ILE A 18 4.53 8.56 -0.17
CA ILE A 18 4.22 7.22 0.36
C ILE A 18 4.90 7.01 1.72
N PRO A 19 4.28 6.28 2.67
CA PRO A 19 4.93 5.93 3.93
C PRO A 19 6.07 4.94 3.72
N LEU A 20 7.16 5.19 4.44
CA LEU A 20 8.39 4.40 4.37
C LEU A 20 8.84 4.01 5.77
N SER A 21 9.48 2.86 5.89
CA SER A 21 10.12 2.45 7.13
C SER A 21 11.29 3.39 7.48
N ALA A 22 11.63 3.47 8.77
CA ALA A 22 12.78 4.25 9.22
C ALA A 22 14.10 3.80 8.55
N LYS A 23 14.22 2.51 8.23
CA LYS A 23 15.38 1.94 7.53
C LYS A 23 15.44 2.39 6.07
N GLU A 24 14.32 2.39 5.36
CA GLU A 24 14.24 2.91 3.99
C GLU A 24 14.56 4.40 3.94
N LEU A 25 13.99 5.19 4.87
CA LEU A 25 14.25 6.63 4.98
C LEU A 25 15.73 6.92 5.25
N ALA A 26 16.35 6.18 6.18
CA ALA A 26 17.79 6.33 6.47
C ALA A 26 18.66 5.97 5.26
N LYS A 27 18.33 4.90 4.52
CA LYS A 27 19.02 4.50 3.31
C LYS A 27 18.93 5.59 2.23
N ILE A 28 17.72 6.06 1.93
CA ILE A 28 17.50 7.11 0.92
C ILE A 28 18.19 8.42 1.33
N ALA A 29 18.17 8.77 2.62
CA ALA A 29 18.81 10.00 3.10
C ALA A 29 20.34 9.97 2.92
N LEU A 30 20.98 8.82 3.14
CA LEU A 30 22.41 8.62 2.88
C LEU A 30 22.71 8.61 1.38
N GLU A 31 21.93 7.87 0.58
CA GLU A 31 22.10 7.78 -0.88
C GLU A 31 21.96 9.15 -1.57
N LYS A 32 21.02 9.99 -1.10
CA LYS A 32 20.83 11.35 -1.59
C LYS A 32 21.81 12.38 -1.00
N GLY A 33 22.71 11.96 -0.10
CA GLY A 33 23.66 12.85 0.58
C GLY A 33 23.00 13.93 1.45
N LEU A 34 21.76 13.69 1.90
CA LEU A 34 21.02 14.64 2.75
C LEU A 34 21.57 14.67 4.19
N VAL A 35 22.12 13.53 4.62
CA VAL A 35 22.71 13.31 5.95
C VAL A 35 24.04 12.57 5.80
N GLN A 36 24.90 12.68 6.80
CA GLN A 36 26.09 11.84 6.95
C GLN A 36 26.09 11.17 8.32
N SER A 37 26.80 10.05 8.41
CA SER A 37 27.01 9.35 9.67
C SER A 37 28.43 8.79 9.69
N GLN A 38 29.07 8.88 10.85
CA GLN A 38 30.38 8.27 11.11
C GLN A 38 30.25 6.88 11.74
N ALA A 39 29.02 6.39 11.97
CA ALA A 39 28.78 5.10 12.58
C ALA A 39 29.18 3.94 11.64
N LYS A 40 29.59 2.81 12.24
CA LYS A 40 29.95 1.58 11.50
C LYS A 40 28.80 1.05 10.64
N ASP A 41 27.58 1.09 11.17
CA ASP A 41 26.35 0.89 10.40
C ASP A 41 25.52 2.19 10.43
N ALA A 42 25.77 3.03 9.43
CA ALA A 42 25.12 4.33 9.28
C ALA A 42 23.59 4.21 9.16
N VAL A 43 23.10 3.22 8.40
CA VAL A 43 21.65 3.03 8.16
C VAL A 43 20.96 2.61 9.46
N GLN A 44 21.54 1.65 10.19
CA GLN A 44 20.97 1.19 11.46
C GLN A 44 20.97 2.30 12.50
N SER A 45 22.08 3.02 12.66
CA SER A 45 22.20 4.12 13.63
C SER A 45 21.17 5.23 13.38
N LEU A 46 21.07 5.67 12.12
CA LEU A 46 20.13 6.73 11.72
C LEU A 46 18.67 6.28 11.85
N SER A 47 18.34 5.05 11.44
CA SER A 47 16.97 4.54 11.56
C SER A 47 16.53 4.39 13.02
N GLN A 48 17.40 3.91 13.92
CA GLN A 48 17.11 3.86 15.37
C GLN A 48 16.94 5.25 15.97
N THR A 49 17.78 6.21 15.57
CA THR A 49 17.67 7.60 16.01
C THR A 49 16.33 8.19 15.58
N LEU A 50 15.95 8.00 14.32
CA LEU A 50 14.67 8.46 13.78
C LEU A 50 13.49 7.85 14.53
N GLU A 51 13.49 6.53 14.76
CA GLU A 51 12.42 5.89 15.52
C GLU A 51 12.33 6.38 16.98
N ARG A 52 13.48 6.58 17.62
CA ARG A 52 13.53 7.12 18.99
C ARG A 52 12.94 8.52 19.03
N ASN A 53 13.27 9.36 18.05
CA ASN A 53 12.77 10.73 17.99
C ASN A 53 11.24 10.75 17.93
N VAL A 54 10.67 9.94 17.04
CA VAL A 54 9.21 9.82 16.88
C VAL A 54 8.56 9.22 18.12
N ARG A 55 9.08 8.10 18.64
CA ARG A 55 8.51 7.38 19.81
C ARG A 55 8.48 8.22 21.07
N MET A 56 9.58 8.93 21.34
CA MET A 56 9.73 9.74 22.55
C MET A 56 9.24 11.18 22.36
N ASN A 57 8.88 11.55 21.13
CA ASN A 57 8.61 12.92 20.72
C ASN A 57 9.75 13.91 21.08
N VAL A 58 11.00 13.45 21.00
CA VAL A 58 12.21 14.24 21.29
C VAL A 58 13.03 14.37 20.01
N GLY A 59 13.14 15.57 19.45
CA GLY A 59 13.77 15.77 18.14
C GLY A 59 12.88 15.38 16.94
N ASN A 60 11.58 15.14 17.18
CA ASN A 60 10.55 14.92 16.16
C ASN A 60 10.11 16.25 15.52
N ASN A 61 11.05 16.98 14.94
CA ASN A 61 10.79 18.23 14.23
C ASN A 61 11.56 18.27 12.89
N PRO A 62 10.88 18.22 11.72
CA PRO A 62 9.42 18.18 11.52
C PRO A 62 8.76 16.94 12.11
N GLU A 63 7.51 17.07 12.54
CA GLU A 63 6.75 15.99 13.16
C GLU A 63 6.51 14.86 12.15
N LEU A 64 6.76 13.63 12.58
CA LEU A 64 6.41 12.40 11.90
C LEU A 64 5.63 11.53 12.87
N GLN A 65 4.79 10.65 12.33
CA GLN A 65 3.99 9.69 13.10
C GLN A 65 4.25 8.27 12.63
N PHE A 66 4.10 7.30 13.54
CA PHE A 66 4.09 5.89 13.18
C PHE A 66 2.78 5.53 12.51
N VAL A 67 2.89 4.76 11.43
CA VAL A 67 1.75 4.20 10.72
C VAL A 67 2.03 2.74 10.45
N TYR A 68 0.99 1.92 10.44
CA TYR A 68 1.14 0.48 10.30
C TYR A 68 0.50 0.05 9.00
N LEU A 69 1.33 -0.54 8.14
CA LEU A 69 0.94 -1.06 6.84
C LEU A 69 1.16 -2.58 6.83
N GLU A 70 0.70 -3.26 5.78
CA GLU A 70 0.90 -4.71 5.60
C GLU A 70 2.39 -5.11 5.64
N LYS A 71 3.28 -4.23 5.18
CA LYS A 71 4.74 -4.40 5.22
C LYS A 71 5.38 -4.12 6.59
N GLY A 72 4.57 -3.77 7.59
CA GLY A 72 4.99 -3.43 8.95
C GLY A 72 4.95 -1.93 9.27
N ARG A 73 5.63 -1.55 10.35
CA ARG A 73 5.64 -0.18 10.88
C ARG A 73 6.45 0.76 9.99
N CYS A 74 5.81 1.84 9.58
CA CYS A 74 6.34 2.91 8.74
C CYS A 74 6.22 4.27 9.43
N LEU A 75 6.81 5.28 8.82
CA LEU A 75 6.69 6.68 9.20
C LEU A 75 5.96 7.46 8.10
N ALA A 76 5.13 8.41 8.53
CA ALA A 76 4.36 9.29 7.66
C ALA A 76 4.30 10.70 8.23
N LEU A 77 3.85 11.64 7.39
CA LEU A 77 3.55 13.00 7.82
C LEU A 77 2.21 13.03 8.60
N PRO A 78 2.05 13.91 9.61
CA PRO A 78 0.84 14.02 10.42
C PRO A 78 -0.42 14.33 9.60
N GLU A 79 -0.29 15.15 8.56
CA GLU A 79 -1.38 15.52 7.66
C GLU A 79 -1.94 14.35 6.85
N TRP A 80 -1.20 13.24 6.76
CA TRP A 80 -1.67 12.05 6.10
C TRP A 80 -2.53 11.25 7.08
N LYS A 81 -3.81 11.06 6.73
CA LYS A 81 -4.75 10.30 7.57
C LYS A 81 -4.41 8.81 7.55
N TYR A 82 -3.71 8.32 8.57
CA TYR A 82 -3.51 6.90 8.83
C TYR A 82 -4.00 6.55 10.22
N GLU A 83 -5.06 5.75 10.29
CA GLU A 83 -5.55 5.22 11.58
C GLU A 83 -4.54 4.26 12.21
N HIS A 84 -4.30 4.44 13.51
CA HIS A 84 -3.43 3.62 14.36
C HIS A 84 -4.04 2.21 14.53
N PRO A 85 -3.25 1.12 14.66
CA PRO A 85 -3.77 -0.22 14.93
C PRO A 85 -4.45 -0.37 16.29
N GLU A 86 -4.11 0.50 17.24
CA GLU A 86 -4.61 0.45 18.61
C GLU A 86 -6.07 0.94 18.71
N ASP A 87 -6.56 1.60 17.64
CA ASP A 87 -7.95 2.02 17.48
C ASP A 87 -8.82 0.95 16.76
N GLN A 88 -8.31 -0.26 16.49
CA GLN A 88 -8.95 -1.26 15.61
C GLN A 88 -9.45 -2.53 16.34
N ALA A 89 -10.04 -2.41 17.52
CA ALA A 89 -10.89 -3.49 18.07
C ALA A 89 -12.22 -3.62 17.31
N GLU A 90 -12.68 -2.55 16.68
CA GLU A 90 -13.84 -2.53 15.79
C GLU A 90 -13.52 -1.50 14.73
N TYR A 91 -13.45 -1.87 13.45
CA TYR A 91 -13.66 -1.07 12.23
C TYR A 91 -12.93 -1.74 11.08
N LYS A 92 -13.67 -2.63 10.43
CA LYS A 92 -13.34 -3.26 9.16
C LYS A 92 -13.31 -2.20 8.04
N GLU A 93 -12.38 -2.44 7.11
CA GLU A 93 -12.32 -1.95 5.72
C GLU A 93 -11.94 -0.47 5.48
N LYS A 94 -10.64 -0.24 5.22
CA LYS A 94 -10.19 0.92 4.45
C LYS A 94 -10.38 0.70 2.94
N GLU A 95 -10.72 1.81 2.30
CA GLU A 95 -11.09 1.97 0.91
C GLU A 95 -10.03 1.43 -0.06
N GLN A 96 -10.43 0.37 -0.77
CA GLN A 96 -9.88 -0.03 -2.05
C GLN A 96 -10.21 1.05 -3.10
N PRO A 97 -9.48 1.13 -4.23
CA PRO A 97 -9.80 2.04 -5.34
C PRO A 97 -11.31 2.04 -5.61
N ALA A 98 -11.97 3.20 -5.52
CA ALA A 98 -13.41 3.42 -5.66
C ALA A 98 -14.21 2.12 -5.91
N LYS A 99 -14.53 1.37 -4.84
CA LYS A 99 -15.30 0.13 -4.99
C LYS A 99 -16.71 0.51 -5.41
N ASN A 100 -17.02 0.38 -6.69
CA ASN A 100 -18.42 0.30 -7.12
C ASN A 100 -18.99 -1.01 -6.59
N LYS A 101 -19.94 -0.94 -5.65
CA LYS A 101 -20.62 -2.13 -5.13
C LYS A 101 -21.56 -2.67 -6.21
N VAL A 102 -21.21 -3.83 -6.76
CA VAL A 102 -22.06 -4.57 -7.71
C VAL A 102 -22.73 -5.71 -6.95
N THR A 103 -24.07 -5.74 -6.96
CA THR A 103 -24.85 -6.87 -6.42
C THR A 103 -25.50 -7.57 -7.60
N ILE A 104 -25.26 -8.87 -7.73
CA ILE A 104 -25.83 -9.71 -8.79
C ILE A 104 -26.32 -11.00 -8.17
N ASP A 105 -27.53 -11.40 -8.54
CA ASP A 105 -28.06 -12.72 -8.20
C ASP A 105 -27.46 -13.74 -9.16
N LEU A 106 -26.85 -14.78 -8.60
CA LEU A 106 -26.21 -15.85 -9.36
C LEU A 106 -26.98 -17.16 -9.20
N PRO A 107 -27.16 -17.94 -10.28
CA PRO A 107 -27.71 -19.29 -10.18
C PRO A 107 -26.88 -20.17 -9.24
N VAL A 108 -27.55 -21.03 -8.47
CA VAL A 108 -26.92 -21.92 -7.48
C VAL A 108 -25.86 -22.83 -8.13
N ASP A 109 -26.10 -23.27 -9.36
CA ASP A 109 -25.15 -24.11 -10.10
C ASP A 109 -23.82 -23.39 -10.36
N LEU A 110 -23.86 -22.09 -10.65
CA LEU A 110 -22.66 -21.28 -10.86
C LEU A 110 -21.88 -21.10 -9.55
N LEU A 111 -22.58 -20.92 -8.43
CA LEU A 111 -21.96 -20.82 -7.10
C LEU A 111 -21.21 -22.12 -6.74
N ASN A 112 -21.81 -23.27 -7.06
CA ASN A 112 -21.18 -24.57 -6.85
C ASN A 112 -19.93 -24.74 -7.71
N GLN A 113 -19.97 -24.33 -8.98
CA GLN A 113 -18.80 -24.35 -9.87
C GLN A 113 -17.65 -23.47 -9.35
N ILE A 114 -17.96 -22.27 -8.85
CA ILE A 114 -16.96 -21.37 -8.26
C ILE A 114 -16.32 -22.02 -7.01
N ARG A 115 -17.11 -22.74 -6.21
CA ARG A 115 -16.60 -23.43 -5.02
C ARG A 115 -15.67 -24.59 -5.36
N ILE A 116 -16.01 -25.37 -6.40
CA ILE A 116 -15.13 -26.42 -6.93
C ILE A 116 -13.82 -25.79 -7.46
N TYR A 117 -13.94 -24.68 -8.18
CA TYR A 117 -12.78 -23.95 -8.70
C TYR A 117 -11.86 -23.44 -7.58
N GLN A 118 -12.43 -22.90 -6.49
CA GLN A 118 -11.69 -22.48 -5.32
C GLN A 118 -10.85 -23.62 -4.74
N LEU A 119 -11.47 -24.78 -4.51
CA LEU A 119 -10.80 -25.95 -3.94
C LEU A 119 -9.70 -26.48 -4.87
N GLY A 120 -9.95 -26.53 -6.17
CA GLY A 120 -8.98 -27.04 -7.16
C GLY A 120 -7.79 -26.11 -7.43
N ASN A 121 -7.86 -24.83 -7.06
CA ASN A 121 -6.79 -23.85 -7.24
C ASN A 121 -6.21 -23.35 -5.90
N GLU A 122 -6.55 -24.02 -4.79
CA GLU A 122 -6.05 -23.70 -3.44
C GLU A 122 -6.23 -22.21 -3.05
N LEU A 123 -7.36 -21.62 -3.46
CA LEU A 123 -7.64 -20.21 -3.19
C LEU A 123 -8.17 -20.01 -1.77
N ASN A 124 -7.68 -18.95 -1.11
CA ASN A 124 -7.91 -18.72 0.31
C ASN A 124 -9.34 -18.26 0.62
N SER A 125 -10.09 -17.82 -0.39
CA SER A 125 -11.50 -17.46 -0.21
C SER A 125 -12.35 -17.62 -1.48
N PHE A 126 -13.66 -17.73 -1.27
CA PHE A 126 -14.65 -17.74 -2.35
C PHE A 126 -14.63 -16.44 -3.16
N ASN A 127 -14.45 -15.29 -2.48
CA ASN A 127 -14.34 -13.99 -3.12
C ASN A 127 -13.10 -13.90 -4.02
N GLU A 128 -11.98 -14.45 -3.57
CA GLU A 128 -10.75 -14.54 -4.37
C GLU A 128 -10.97 -15.41 -5.61
N ALA A 129 -11.69 -16.53 -5.49
CA ALA A 129 -12.08 -17.36 -6.63
C ALA A 129 -12.95 -16.60 -7.63
N ILE A 130 -13.93 -15.81 -7.17
CA ILE A 130 -14.75 -14.96 -8.04
C ILE A 130 -13.88 -13.95 -8.78
N VAL A 131 -13.03 -13.21 -8.07
CA VAL A 131 -12.14 -12.19 -8.67
C VAL A 131 -11.20 -12.83 -9.69
N HIS A 132 -10.66 -14.00 -9.38
CA HIS A 132 -9.76 -14.73 -10.28
C HIS A 132 -10.47 -15.16 -11.56
N LEU A 133 -11.70 -15.71 -11.45
CA LEU A 133 -12.51 -16.10 -12.60
C LEU A 133 -12.95 -14.89 -13.44
N ILE A 134 -13.33 -13.78 -12.81
CA ILE A 134 -13.68 -12.54 -13.52
C ILE A 134 -12.47 -12.01 -14.30
N LYS A 135 -11.28 -11.94 -13.69
CA LYS A 135 -10.06 -11.51 -14.39
C LYS A 135 -9.78 -12.41 -15.59
N LYS A 136 -9.85 -13.73 -15.41
CA LYS A 136 -9.61 -14.69 -16.48
C LYS A 136 -10.65 -14.59 -17.61
N GLY A 137 -11.91 -14.36 -17.26
CA GLY A 137 -12.99 -14.13 -18.22
C GLY A 137 -12.81 -12.84 -19.02
N ILE A 138 -12.45 -11.74 -18.36
CA ILE A 138 -12.13 -10.46 -19.01
C ILE A 138 -10.97 -10.67 -19.98
N SER A 139 -9.88 -11.29 -19.53
CA SER A 139 -8.72 -11.58 -20.38
C SER A 139 -9.09 -12.44 -21.60
N ALA A 140 -9.92 -13.47 -21.43
CA ALA A 140 -10.38 -14.31 -22.53
C ALA A 140 -11.29 -13.54 -23.52
N SER A 141 -12.09 -12.60 -23.03
CA SER A 141 -12.99 -11.77 -23.85
C SER A 141 -12.34 -10.54 -24.49
N THR A 142 -11.05 -10.28 -24.23
CA THR A 142 -10.33 -9.08 -24.70
C THR A 142 -10.46 -8.85 -26.20
N ASN A 143 -10.31 -9.90 -27.00
CA ASN A 143 -10.38 -9.80 -28.46
C ASN A 143 -11.79 -9.46 -28.95
N GLU A 144 -12.83 -10.04 -28.33
CA GLU A 144 -14.23 -9.74 -28.66
C GLU A 144 -14.60 -8.30 -28.27
N LEU A 145 -14.10 -7.83 -27.13
CA LEU A 145 -14.28 -6.44 -26.68
C LEU A 145 -13.60 -5.45 -27.63
N LEU A 146 -12.39 -5.76 -28.12
CA LEU A 146 -11.68 -4.94 -29.10
C LEU A 146 -12.43 -4.85 -30.43
N GLU A 147 -12.97 -5.95 -30.94
CA GLU A 147 -13.77 -5.94 -32.18
C GLU A 147 -15.10 -5.17 -32.02
N LYS A 148 -15.76 -5.29 -30.87
CA LYS A 148 -16.95 -4.47 -30.54
C LYS A 148 -16.64 -2.98 -30.40
N LEU A 149 -15.45 -2.62 -29.90
CA LEU A 149 -15.01 -1.23 -29.83
C LEU A 149 -14.70 -0.66 -31.22
N LYS A 150 -13.97 -1.41 -32.06
CA LYS A 150 -13.64 -1.00 -33.44
C LYS A 150 -14.90 -0.79 -34.29
N SER A 151 -15.86 -1.71 -34.19
CA SER A 151 -17.12 -1.60 -34.93
C SER A 151 -17.98 -0.40 -34.50
N LYS A 152 -17.87 0.07 -33.25
CA LYS A 152 -18.51 1.31 -32.81
C LYS A 152 -17.76 2.57 -33.25
N LEU A 153 -16.43 2.52 -33.30
CA LEU A 153 -15.59 3.62 -33.79
C LEU A 153 -15.72 3.84 -35.30
N ASN A 154 -15.92 2.78 -36.09
CA ASN A 154 -16.16 2.88 -37.53
C ASN A 154 -17.59 3.30 -37.92
N ASN A 155 -18.49 3.39 -36.94
CA ASN A 155 -19.88 3.87 -37.11
C ASN A 155 -20.07 5.29 -36.54
N LEU A 156 -18.98 6.00 -36.27
CA LEU A 156 -18.91 7.42 -35.91
C LEU A 156 -18.26 8.20 -37.06
#